data_AF-A0A914D6Z3-F1
#
_entry.id   AF-A0A914D6Z3-F1
#
_cell.length_a   1.000
_cell.length_b   1.000
_cell.length_c   1.000
_cell.angle_alpha   90.00
_cell.angle_beta   90.00
_cell.angle_gamma   90.00
#
_symmetry.space_group_name_H-M   'P 1'
#
loop_
_entity.id
_entity.type
_entity.pdbx_description
1 polymer ?
#
loop_
_entity_poly.entity_id
_entity_poly.type
_entity_poly.pdbx_seq_one_letter_code
_entity_poly.pdbx_strand_id
1 'polypeptide(L)'
;MNAQCSEVINVLKGIIKSDANINVAAVAVKCVTNFATGLRKAFQPYATSLALIILEKFKEKKPILKDPLIECIDAIYATTHMENLSEAITAALANKNPSVKTQTCQFLYRAFKNFGSMTDPRKSVKTFVPNLIKLTTDSDSDVREATFAALGAIMKAIGKQV
;
A
#
# COMPACT_ATOMS: atom_id res chain seq x y z
N MET A 1 -13.02 2.14 21.01
CA MET A 1 -13.34 2.63 19.65
C MET A 1 -14.78 2.26 19.35
N ASN A 2 -15.59 3.22 18.87
CA ASN A 2 -17.05 3.11 18.85
C ASN A 2 -17.53 1.99 17.90
N ALA A 3 -18.44 1.12 18.34
CA ALA A 3 -18.92 -0.04 17.56
C ALA A 3 -19.43 0.34 16.16
N GLN A 4 -20.05 1.52 16.04
CA GLN A 4 -20.56 2.09 14.78
C GLN A 4 -19.44 2.37 13.75
N CYS A 5 -18.23 2.73 14.18
CA CYS A 5 -17.13 3.01 13.27
C CYS A 5 -16.62 1.72 12.60
N SER A 6 -16.55 0.62 13.36
CA SER A 6 -16.21 -0.70 12.82
C SER A 6 -17.21 -1.17 11.76
N GLU A 7 -18.51 -0.94 12.01
CA GLU A 7 -19.58 -1.33 11.09
C GLU A 7 -19.46 -0.59 9.75
N VAL A 8 -19.31 0.73 9.78
CA VAL A 8 -19.13 1.56 8.57
C VAL A 8 -17.89 1.13 7.79
N ILE A 9 -16.76 0.90 8.48
CA ILE A 9 -15.53 0.45 7.81
C ILE A 9 -15.71 -0.92 7.15
N ASN A 10 -16.48 -1.83 7.75
CA ASN A 10 -16.76 -3.13 7.16
C ASN A 10 -17.65 -3.03 5.91
N VAL A 11 -18.65 -2.15 5.90
CA VAL A 11 -19.45 -1.86 4.70
C VAL A 11 -18.55 -1.31 3.59
N LEU A 12 -17.71 -0.32 3.89
CA LEU A 12 -16.79 0.27 2.92
C LEU A 12 -15.80 -0.76 2.36
N LYS A 13 -15.27 -1.67 3.20
CA LYS A 13 -14.43 -2.79 2.74
C LYS A 13 -15.15 -3.65 1.70
N GLY A 14 -16.42 -3.98 1.94
CA GLY A 14 -17.24 -4.77 1.01
C GLY A 14 -17.41 -4.08 -0.34
N ILE A 15 -17.73 -2.79 -0.32
CA ILE A 15 -17.88 -1.96 -1.52
C ILE A 15 -16.56 -1.91 -2.32
N ILE A 16 -15.44 -1.61 -1.66
CA ILE A 16 -14.13 -1.52 -2.34
C ILE A 16 -13.76 -2.87 -2.97
N LYS A 17 -14.01 -3.97 -2.26
CA LYS A 17 -13.65 -5.31 -2.74
C LYS A 17 -14.43 -5.69 -4.00
N SER A 18 -15.75 -5.51 -4.01
CA SER A 18 -16.62 -6.21 -4.95
C SER A 18 -17.63 -5.35 -5.72
N ASP A 19 -17.76 -4.05 -5.45
CA ASP A 19 -18.73 -3.21 -6.17
C ASP A 19 -18.36 -3.10 -7.66
N ALA A 20 -19.35 -3.31 -8.53
CA ALA A 20 -19.18 -3.28 -9.98
C ALA A 20 -19.07 -1.85 -10.53
N ASN A 21 -19.54 -0.85 -9.79
CA ASN A 21 -19.48 0.55 -10.18
C ASN A 21 -18.18 1.19 -9.67
N ILE A 22 -17.26 1.46 -10.58
CA ILE A 22 -15.97 2.07 -10.28
C ILE A 22 -16.08 3.41 -9.54
N ASN A 23 -17.16 4.18 -9.79
CA ASN A 23 -17.39 5.47 -9.13
C ASN A 23 -17.77 5.26 -7.66
N VAL A 24 -18.59 4.25 -7.36
CA VAL A 24 -18.98 3.91 -5.99
C VAL A 24 -17.75 3.39 -5.21
N ALA A 25 -16.95 2.51 -5.83
CA ALA A 25 -15.70 2.06 -5.26
C ALA A 25 -14.74 3.23 -4.98
N ALA A 26 -14.60 4.18 -5.91
CA ALA A 26 -13.74 5.35 -5.75
C ALA A 26 -14.17 6.23 -4.56
N VAL A 27 -15.48 6.47 -4.40
CA VAL A 27 -16.02 7.21 -3.25
C VAL A 27 -15.76 6.45 -1.95
N ALA A 28 -15.95 5.13 -1.93
CA ALA A 28 -15.68 4.33 -0.74
C ALA A 28 -14.20 4.36 -0.32
N VAL A 29 -13.27 4.31 -1.30
CA VAL A 29 -11.83 4.48 -1.04
C VAL A 29 -11.53 5.86 -0.43
N LYS A 30 -12.16 6.93 -0.94
CA LYS A 30 -12.01 8.29 -0.35
C LYS A 30 -12.55 8.36 1.07
N CYS A 31 -13.69 7.71 1.36
CA CYS A 31 -14.22 7.62 2.73
C CYS A 31 -13.23 6.93 3.66
N VAL A 32 -12.67 5.78 3.27
CA VAL A 32 -11.64 5.08 4.06
C VAL A 32 -10.41 5.95 4.28
N THR A 33 -9.98 6.70 3.27
CA THR A 33 -8.87 7.66 3.39
C THR A 33 -9.15 8.70 4.48
N ASN A 34 -10.35 9.27 4.49
CA ASN A 34 -10.78 10.24 5.51
C ASN A 34 -10.86 9.62 6.91
N PHE A 35 -11.27 8.36 7.03
CA PHE A 35 -11.23 7.66 8.32
C PHE A 35 -9.80 7.43 8.80
N ALA A 36 -8.89 6.99 7.92
CA ALA A 36 -7.49 6.76 8.28
C ALA A 36 -6.80 8.06 8.73
N THR A 37 -7.01 9.17 8.02
CA THR A 37 -6.44 10.48 8.37
C THR A 37 -7.08 11.08 9.64
N GLY A 38 -8.39 10.93 9.81
CA GLY A 38 -9.12 11.45 10.97
C GLY A 38 -8.86 10.68 12.26
N LEU A 39 -8.86 9.35 12.21
CA LEU A 39 -8.69 8.48 13.38
C LEU A 39 -7.22 8.24 13.75
N ARG A 40 -6.29 8.46 12.83
CA ARG A 40 -4.83 8.29 13.04
C ARG A 40 -4.55 6.89 13.63
N LYS A 41 -3.86 6.81 14.77
CA LYS A 41 -3.50 5.54 15.43
C LYS A 41 -4.71 4.68 15.84
N ALA A 42 -5.88 5.27 16.08
CA ALA A 42 -7.07 4.48 16.36
C ALA A 42 -7.52 3.65 15.14
N PHE A 43 -7.08 3.97 13.92
CA PHE A 43 -7.39 3.22 12.72
C PHE A 43 -6.59 1.91 12.57
N GLN A 44 -5.51 1.73 13.33
CA GLN A 44 -4.60 0.60 13.23
C GLN A 44 -5.29 -0.78 13.18
N PRO A 45 -6.37 -1.08 13.95
CA PRO A 45 -7.05 -2.38 13.91
C PRO A 45 -7.62 -2.75 12.53
N TYR A 46 -7.88 -1.78 11.66
CA TYR A 46 -8.41 -2.02 10.31
C TYR A 46 -7.34 -2.04 9.23
N ALA A 47 -6.15 -1.49 9.52
CA ALA A 47 -5.11 -1.17 8.56
C ALA A 47 -4.67 -2.37 7.73
N THR A 48 -4.29 -3.49 8.35
CA THR A 48 -3.78 -4.68 7.64
C THR A 48 -4.82 -5.25 6.67
N SER A 49 -6.06 -5.42 7.13
CA SER A 49 -7.14 -5.96 6.29
C SER A 49 -7.50 -5.05 5.11
N LEU A 50 -7.46 -3.73 5.30
CA LEU A 50 -7.72 -2.77 4.23
C LEU A 50 -6.54 -2.68 3.27
N ALA A 51 -5.30 -2.68 3.76
CA ALA A 51 -4.11 -2.65 2.91
C ALA A 51 -4.10 -3.82 1.92
N LEU A 52 -4.47 -5.03 2.36
CA LEU A 52 -4.61 -6.19 1.48
C LEU A 52 -5.61 -5.92 0.34
N ILE A 53 -6.80 -5.41 0.66
CA ILE A 53 -7.86 -5.12 -0.32
C ILE A 53 -7.44 -3.99 -1.27
N ILE A 54 -6.85 -2.92 -0.74
CA ILE A 54 -6.42 -1.75 -1.52
C ILE A 54 -5.30 -2.14 -2.48
N LEU A 55 -4.30 -2.89 -2.00
CA LEU A 55 -3.19 -3.36 -2.85
C LEU A 55 -3.69 -4.28 -3.97
N GLU A 56 -4.62 -5.20 -3.69
CA GLU A 56 -5.24 -6.05 -4.73
C GLU A 56 -6.02 -5.22 -5.76
N LYS A 57 -6.67 -4.13 -5.32
CA LYS A 57 -7.49 -3.27 -6.19
C LYS A 57 -6.67 -2.44 -7.18
N PHE A 58 -5.34 -2.35 -7.03
CA PHE A 58 -4.45 -1.76 -8.04
C PHE A 58 -4.43 -2.49 -9.39
N LYS A 59 -5.16 -3.61 -9.54
CA LYS A 59 -5.52 -4.16 -10.85
C LYS A 59 -6.29 -3.16 -11.72
N GLU A 60 -6.95 -2.19 -11.11
CA GLU A 60 -7.66 -1.10 -11.79
C GLU A 60 -6.71 0.02 -12.21
N LYS A 61 -6.66 0.30 -13.52
CA LYS A 61 -5.73 1.29 -14.10
C LYS A 61 -6.33 2.68 -14.27
N LYS A 62 -7.67 2.79 -14.24
CA LYS A 62 -8.37 4.05 -14.51
C LYS A 62 -8.06 5.05 -13.37
N PRO A 63 -7.60 6.28 -13.69
CA PRO A 63 -7.25 7.29 -12.68
C PRO A 63 -8.33 7.52 -11.63
N ILE A 64 -9.60 7.47 -12.04
CA ILE A 64 -10.77 7.66 -11.17
C ILE A 64 -10.78 6.77 -9.93
N LEU A 65 -10.21 5.57 -9.99
CA LEU A 65 -10.06 4.68 -8.84
C LEU A 65 -8.60 4.50 -8.43
N LYS A 66 -7.67 4.46 -9.39
CA LYS A 66 -6.24 4.30 -9.12
C LYS A 66 -5.71 5.40 -8.21
N ASP A 67 -6.02 6.66 -8.49
CA ASP A 67 -5.45 7.78 -7.73
C ASP A 67 -5.98 7.81 -6.28
N PRO A 68 -7.30 7.61 -6.02
CA PRO A 68 -7.79 7.38 -4.66
C PRO A 68 -7.14 6.20 -3.93
N LEU A 69 -6.85 5.09 -4.63
CA LEU A 69 -6.19 3.93 -4.01
C LEU A 69 -4.76 4.27 -3.55
N ILE A 70 -4.03 5.07 -4.34
CA ILE A 70 -2.69 5.55 -4.00
C ILE A 70 -2.74 6.39 -2.71
N GLU A 71 -3.66 7.36 -2.64
CA GLU A 71 -3.85 8.19 -1.45
C GLU A 71 -4.24 7.35 -0.23
N CYS A 72 -5.13 6.39 -0.43
CA CYS A 72 -5.65 5.53 0.64
C CYS A 72 -4.57 4.64 1.25
N ILE A 73 -3.72 3.98 0.44
CA ILE A 73 -2.66 3.12 1.00
C ILE A 73 -1.63 3.93 1.77
N ASP A 74 -1.31 5.14 1.31
CA ASP A 74 -0.39 6.05 2.00
C ASP A 74 -1.01 6.53 3.33
N ALA A 75 -2.31 6.85 3.36
CA ALA A 75 -3.03 7.21 4.57
C ALA A 75 -3.12 6.04 5.56
N ILE A 76 -3.38 4.81 5.08
CA ILE A 76 -3.38 3.60 5.92
C ILE A 76 -1.99 3.40 6.53
N TYR A 77 -0.93 3.52 5.74
CA TYR A 77 0.44 3.37 6.23
C TYR A 77 0.76 4.35 7.36
N ALA A 78 0.30 5.62 7.26
CA ALA A 78 0.49 6.62 8.32
C ALA A 78 -0.13 6.24 9.68
N THR A 79 -1.08 5.29 9.70
CA THR A 79 -1.75 4.82 10.94
C THR A 79 -1.01 3.67 11.62
N THR A 80 -0.08 3.00 10.94
CA THR A 80 0.56 1.76 11.39
C THR A 80 2.06 1.77 11.12
N HIS A 81 2.72 0.62 11.23
CA HIS A 81 4.13 0.42 10.91
C HIS A 81 4.26 -0.57 9.75
N MET A 82 5.39 -0.52 9.06
CA MET A 82 5.63 -1.29 7.83
C MET A 82 5.52 -2.81 8.06
N GLU A 83 5.95 -3.27 9.23
CA GLU A 83 5.90 -4.67 9.66
C GLU A 83 4.47 -5.22 9.62
N ASN A 84 3.48 -4.42 10.06
CA ASN A 84 2.07 -4.83 10.10
C ASN A 84 1.44 -4.96 8.70
N LEU A 85 2.08 -4.39 7.67
CA LEU A 85 1.64 -4.45 6.27
C LEU A 85 2.47 -5.44 5.44
N SER A 86 3.50 -6.04 6.02
CA SER A 86 4.52 -6.80 5.30
C SER A 86 3.97 -7.99 4.50
N GLU A 87 3.02 -8.73 5.06
CA GLU A 87 2.36 -9.86 4.38
C GLU A 87 1.53 -9.38 3.18
N ALA A 88 0.73 -8.33 3.35
CA ALA A 88 -0.09 -7.76 2.28
C ALA A 88 0.78 -7.22 1.13
N ILE A 89 1.87 -6.53 1.45
CA ILE A 89 2.84 -6.02 0.47
C ILE A 89 3.51 -7.17 -0.26
N THR A 90 3.99 -8.19 0.47
CA THR A 90 4.68 -9.34 -0.14
C THR A 90 3.76 -10.11 -1.09
N ALA A 91 2.50 -10.31 -0.70
CA ALA A 91 1.49 -10.91 -1.56
C ALA A 91 1.23 -10.08 -2.82
N ALA A 92 1.20 -8.75 -2.71
CA ALA A 92 0.99 -7.86 -3.84
C ALA A 92 2.21 -7.81 -4.79
N LEU A 93 3.44 -7.87 -4.28
CA LEU A 93 4.67 -7.99 -5.09
C LEU A 93 4.72 -9.31 -5.86
N ALA A 94 4.16 -10.38 -5.32
CA ALA A 94 4.06 -11.68 -5.98
C ALA A 94 2.85 -11.82 -6.92
N ASN A 95 2.04 -10.77 -7.10
CA ASN A 95 0.81 -10.84 -7.88
C ASN A 95 1.08 -11.02 -9.38
N LYS A 96 0.25 -11.81 -10.05
CA LYS A 96 0.34 -12.01 -11.51
C LYS A 96 0.02 -10.76 -12.34
N ASN A 97 -0.72 -9.80 -11.78
CA ASN A 97 -1.11 -8.58 -12.48
C ASN A 97 0.03 -7.54 -12.42
N PRO A 98 0.60 -7.10 -13.57
CA PRO A 98 1.67 -6.11 -13.59
C PRO A 98 1.30 -4.79 -12.90
N SER A 99 0.05 -4.33 -13.05
CA SER A 99 -0.42 -3.10 -12.41
C SER A 99 -0.33 -3.16 -10.89
N VAL A 100 -0.69 -4.30 -10.30
CA VAL A 100 -0.60 -4.52 -8.84
C VAL A 100 0.87 -4.46 -8.40
N LYS A 101 1.77 -5.13 -9.12
CA LYS A 101 3.22 -5.11 -8.83
C LYS A 101 3.78 -3.68 -8.94
N THR A 102 3.55 -2.99 -10.06
CA THR A 102 4.01 -1.62 -10.30
C THR A 102 3.55 -0.66 -9.21
N GLN A 103 2.25 -0.66 -8.88
CA GLN A 103 1.71 0.23 -7.85
C GLN A 103 2.23 -0.11 -6.45
N THR A 104 2.46 -1.39 -6.16
CA THR A 104 3.07 -1.82 -4.89
C THR A 104 4.54 -1.36 -4.79
N CYS A 105 5.32 -1.48 -5.86
CA CYS A 105 6.69 -0.94 -5.91
C CYS A 105 6.69 0.59 -5.74
N GLN A 106 5.75 1.31 -6.39
CA GLN A 106 5.61 2.76 -6.21
C GLN A 106 5.20 3.15 -4.78
N PHE A 107 4.36 2.37 -4.13
CA PHE A 107 4.05 2.54 -2.70
C PHE A 107 5.31 2.40 -1.84
N LEU A 108 6.10 1.34 -2.05
CA LEU A 108 7.36 1.15 -1.34
C LEU A 108 8.34 2.30 -1.58
N TYR A 109 8.45 2.79 -2.82
CA TYR A 109 9.24 3.98 -3.12
C TYR A 109 8.83 5.18 -2.25
N ARG A 110 7.53 5.51 -2.19
CA ARG A 110 7.02 6.64 -1.40
C ARG A 110 7.24 6.43 0.10
N ALA A 111 6.95 5.22 0.60
CA ALA A 111 7.12 4.89 2.01
C ALA A 111 8.59 4.98 2.46
N PHE A 112 9.53 4.46 1.67
CA PHE A 112 10.96 4.52 1.99
C PHE A 112 11.60 5.89 1.73
N LYS A 113 11.10 6.66 0.75
CA LYS A 113 11.53 8.04 0.53
C LYS A 113 11.26 8.93 1.75
N ASN A 114 10.14 8.67 2.44
CA ASN A 114 9.69 9.40 3.62
C ASN A 114 10.02 8.68 4.94
N PHE A 115 10.84 7.63 4.91
CA PHE A 115 11.18 6.86 6.11
C PHE A 115 11.93 7.77 7.10
N GLY A 116 11.36 7.94 8.30
CA GLY A 116 11.92 8.77 9.36
C GLY A 116 13.11 8.11 10.06
N SER A 117 13.93 8.91 10.75
CA SER A 117 15.12 8.45 11.48
C SER A 117 14.83 7.56 12.70
N MET A 118 13.58 7.54 13.19
CA MET A 118 13.20 6.87 14.43
C MET A 118 12.78 5.40 14.28
N THR A 119 12.68 4.90 13.05
CA THR A 119 12.33 3.50 12.75
C THR A 119 13.49 2.84 12.00
N ASP A 120 13.85 1.62 12.38
CA ASP A 120 14.92 0.85 11.74
C ASP A 120 14.39 0.18 10.46
N PRO A 121 14.84 0.57 9.25
CA PRO A 121 14.36 0.00 8.01
C PRO A 121 14.84 -1.44 7.80
N ARG A 122 15.88 -1.91 8.50
CA ARG A 122 16.59 -3.17 8.18
C ARG A 122 15.69 -4.40 8.20
N LYS A 123 14.71 -4.46 9.09
CA LYS A 123 13.73 -5.58 9.12
C LYS A 123 12.88 -5.58 7.85
N SER A 124 12.26 -4.45 7.52
CA SER A 124 11.45 -4.28 6.32
C SER A 124 12.26 -4.53 5.04
N VAL A 125 13.52 -4.07 5.01
CA VAL A 125 14.46 -4.29 3.91
C VAL A 125 14.71 -5.79 3.68
N LYS A 126 15.03 -6.54 4.74
CA LYS A 126 15.24 -7.99 4.65
C LYS A 126 14.01 -8.72 4.10
N THR A 127 12.81 -8.23 4.41
CA THR A 127 11.55 -8.80 3.90
C THR A 127 11.31 -8.49 2.42
N PHE A 128 11.49 -7.23 1.99
CA PHE A 128 11.05 -6.81 0.66
C PHE A 128 12.13 -6.93 -0.43
N VAL A 129 13.41 -6.74 -0.10
CA VAL A 129 14.49 -6.75 -1.10
C VAL A 129 14.55 -8.06 -1.90
N PRO A 130 14.42 -9.26 -1.32
CA PRO A 130 14.41 -10.50 -2.11
C PRO A 130 13.26 -10.55 -3.12
N ASN A 131 12.09 -9.99 -2.79
CA ASN A 131 10.96 -9.91 -3.70
C ASN A 131 11.22 -8.88 -4.81
N LEU A 132 11.74 -7.70 -4.45
CA LEU A 132 12.09 -6.66 -5.42
C LEU A 132 13.19 -7.12 -6.40
N ILE A 133 14.21 -7.86 -5.94
CA ILE A 133 15.26 -8.40 -6.83
C ILE A 133 14.64 -9.28 -7.92
N LYS A 134 13.66 -10.14 -7.59
CA LYS A 134 12.96 -10.96 -8.58
C LYS A 134 12.21 -10.12 -9.63
N LEU A 135 11.69 -8.96 -9.24
CA LEU A 135 10.97 -8.05 -10.14
C LEU A 135 11.88 -7.21 -11.04
N THR A 136 13.19 -7.18 -10.80
CA THR A 136 14.14 -6.47 -11.69
C THR A 136 14.22 -7.08 -13.08
N THR A 137 13.83 -8.35 -13.22
CA THR A 137 13.79 -9.09 -14.48
C THR A 137 12.36 -9.42 -14.91
N ASP A 138 11.35 -8.71 -14.39
CA ASP A 138 9.95 -8.89 -14.78
C ASP A 138 9.76 -8.63 -16.28
N SER A 139 8.81 -9.30 -16.92
CA SER A 139 8.55 -9.12 -18.36
C SER A 139 8.01 -7.73 -18.69
N ASP A 140 7.24 -7.13 -17.78
CA ASP A 140 6.67 -5.81 -17.92
C ASP A 140 7.69 -4.71 -17.57
N SER A 141 7.89 -3.74 -18.47
CA SER A 141 8.87 -2.66 -18.30
C SER A 141 8.55 -1.73 -17.13
N ASP A 142 7.26 -1.45 -16.90
CA ASP A 142 6.83 -0.53 -15.85
C ASP A 142 7.07 -1.14 -14.47
N VAL A 143 6.90 -2.47 -14.36
CA VAL A 143 7.25 -3.21 -13.14
C VAL A 143 8.75 -3.09 -12.86
N ARG A 144 9.61 -3.27 -13.87
CA ARG A 144 11.08 -3.13 -13.70
C ARG A 144 11.45 -1.71 -13.28
N GLU A 145 10.93 -0.68 -13.95
CA GLU A 145 11.22 0.72 -13.64
C GLU A 145 10.79 1.08 -12.20
N ALA A 146 9.55 0.75 -11.82
CA ALA A 146 9.06 0.99 -10.47
C ALA A 146 9.88 0.24 -9.40
N THR A 147 10.35 -0.97 -9.73
CA THR A 147 11.20 -1.78 -8.85
C THR A 147 12.56 -1.11 -8.62
N PHE A 148 13.21 -0.61 -9.67
CA PHE A 148 14.48 0.11 -9.53
C PHE A 148 14.31 1.41 -8.73
N ALA A 149 13.23 2.14 -8.93
CA ALA A 149 12.91 3.31 -8.11
C ALA A 149 12.77 2.94 -6.63
N ALA A 150 12.01 1.88 -6.31
CA ALA A 150 11.82 1.39 -4.95
C ALA A 150 13.14 0.95 -4.29
N LEU A 151 13.98 0.19 -5.02
CA LEU A 151 15.30 -0.20 -4.55
C LEU A 151 16.20 1.01 -4.27
N GLY A 152 16.20 2.01 -5.16
CA GLY A 152 16.94 3.25 -4.95
C GLY A 152 16.50 4.01 -3.69
N ALA A 153 15.20 4.08 -3.42
CA ALA A 153 14.68 4.68 -2.18
C ALA A 153 15.08 3.89 -0.93
N ILE A 154 15.03 2.55 -1.00
CA ILE A 154 15.47 1.66 0.08
C ILE A 154 16.96 1.86 0.38
N MET A 155 17.82 1.86 -0.66
CA MET A 155 19.26 2.06 -0.50
C MET A 155 19.55 3.40 0.19
N LYS A 156 18.86 4.47 -0.22
CA LYS A 156 18.97 5.79 0.42
C LYS A 156 18.52 5.76 1.89
N ALA A 157 17.44 5.04 2.21
CA ALA A 157 16.95 4.94 3.58
C ALA A 157 17.92 4.20 4.51
N ILE A 158 18.58 3.14 4.01
CA ILE A 158 19.62 2.41 4.76
C ILE A 158 20.87 3.26 4.94
N GLY A 159 21.34 3.92 3.87
CA GLY A 159 22.56 4.75 3.91
C GLY A 159 22.47 5.98 4.82
N LYS A 160 21.27 6.45 5.15
CA LYS A 160 21.06 7.51 6.16
C LYS A 160 21.25 7.05 7.61
N GLN A 161 21.36 5.73 7.86
CA GLN A 161 21.49 5.15 9.20
C GLN A 161 22.87 4.56 9.49
N VAL A 162 23.85 4.82 8.63
CA VAL A 162 25.27 4.47 8.82
C VAL A 162 26.06 5.72 9.16
#